data_AF-A0A3M6UGS7-F1
#
_entry.id   AF-A0A3M6UGS7-F1
#
_cell.length_a   1.000
_cell.length_b   1.000
_cell.length_c   1.000
_cell.angle_alpha   90.00
_cell.angle_beta   90.00
_cell.angle_gamma   90.00
#
_symmetry.space_group_name_H-M   'P 1'
#
loop_
_entity.id
_entity.type
_entity.pdbx_description
1 polymer ?
#
loop_
_entity_poly.entity_id
_entity_poly.type
_entity_poly.pdbx_seq_one_letter_code
_entity_poly.pdbx_strand_id
1 'polypeptide(L)'
;MSARFENVPVVEVSADNFAELWPFMVRAIKKSSFVALDTEMSGIGERKNLMTQFVEDRYKYMCEVAQSRAILSLGISCFKLKKKKMNYETECKESGTKLNIRIKTFNIVVLCTENFVVEPMSLTFLVGHGFDFNKQYARGVPYSRGDDKLQVKSGTPQYSVRNLFNQLILANKPMVVHNGFLDLVFLYENLYCKLPDKLQVFTADLAEMFPAGVFDTKFVSEYSMREPASFLLYIFKK
;
A
#
# COMPACT_ATOMS: atom_id res chain seq x y z
N MET A 1 14.73 20.08 -3.50
CA MET A 1 14.28 20.02 -2.08
C MET A 1 14.95 18.81 -1.45
N SER A 2 15.94 18.96 -0.58
CA SER A 2 16.66 17.80 0.01
C SER A 2 15.93 17.36 1.27
N ALA A 3 15.34 16.16 1.25
CA ALA A 3 14.78 15.52 2.44
C ALA A 3 15.89 14.72 3.12
N ARG A 4 16.20 15.04 4.37
CA ARG A 4 17.19 14.30 5.17
C ARG A 4 16.46 13.23 5.98
N PHE A 5 16.61 11.97 5.58
CA PHE A 5 16.06 10.82 6.30
C PHE A 5 17.15 10.27 7.23
N GLU A 6 17.05 10.53 8.54
CA GLU A 6 18.08 10.10 9.50
C GLU A 6 17.86 8.67 10.01
N ASN A 7 16.64 8.13 9.87
CA ASN A 7 16.24 6.71 9.91
C ASN A 7 14.69 6.68 9.94
N VAL A 8 14.05 5.86 9.11
CA VAL A 8 12.57 5.69 9.14
C VAL A 8 12.27 4.34 9.77
N PRO A 9 11.85 4.28 11.05
CA PRO A 9 11.56 3.02 11.70
C PRO A 9 10.34 2.36 11.05
N VAL A 10 10.49 1.08 10.69
CA VAL A 10 9.40 0.22 10.21
C VAL A 10 8.92 -0.62 11.38
N VAL A 11 7.63 -0.54 11.69
CA VAL A 11 7.00 -1.38 12.71
C VAL A 11 6.52 -2.67 12.04
N GLU A 12 7.11 -3.78 12.43
CA GLU A 12 6.69 -5.12 11.99
C GLU A 12 5.41 -5.54 12.71
N VAL A 13 4.39 -5.87 11.93
CA VAL A 13 3.08 -6.29 12.44
C VAL A 13 2.79 -7.72 11.99
N SER A 14 2.40 -8.56 12.94
CA SER A 14 2.05 -9.97 12.78
C SER A 14 0.79 -10.29 13.59
N ALA A 15 0.27 -11.51 13.49
CA ALA A 15 -0.89 -11.95 14.26
C ALA A 15 -0.71 -11.76 15.78
N ASP A 16 0.52 -11.92 16.29
CA ASP A 16 0.84 -11.80 17.72
C ASP A 16 0.58 -10.39 18.29
N ASN A 17 0.81 -9.35 17.48
CA ASN A 17 0.78 -7.95 17.93
C ASN A 17 -0.28 -7.09 17.20
N PHE A 18 -1.03 -7.66 16.25
CA PHE A 18 -1.99 -6.92 15.42
C PHE A 18 -3.05 -6.20 16.26
N ALA A 19 -3.62 -6.88 17.26
CA ALA A 19 -4.64 -6.31 18.13
C ALA A 19 -4.11 -5.17 19.02
N GLU A 20 -2.90 -5.33 19.55
CA GLU A 20 -2.24 -4.31 20.37
C GLU A 20 -1.87 -3.07 19.55
N LEU A 21 -1.36 -3.27 18.33
CA LEU A 21 -0.94 -2.19 17.43
C LEU A 21 -2.10 -1.53 16.68
N TRP A 22 -3.28 -2.15 16.64
CA TRP A 22 -4.47 -1.64 15.97
C TRP A 22 -4.79 -0.16 16.25
N PRO A 23 -4.98 0.30 17.50
CA PRO A 23 -5.29 1.70 17.77
C PRO A 23 -4.19 2.66 17.28
N PHE A 24 -2.93 2.21 17.26
CA PHE A 24 -1.82 3.02 16.76
C PHE A 24 -1.84 3.15 15.23
N MET A 25 -2.13 2.07 14.51
CA MET A 25 -2.28 2.07 13.05
C MET A 25 -3.44 2.97 12.62
N VAL A 26 -4.63 2.75 13.19
CA VAL A 26 -5.83 3.55 12.85
C VAL A 26 -5.62 5.04 13.16
N ARG A 27 -4.99 5.37 14.30
CA ARG A 27 -4.67 6.75 14.64
C ARG A 27 -3.65 7.37 13.67
N ALA A 28 -2.63 6.60 13.26
CA ALA A 28 -1.63 7.08 12.31
C ALA A 28 -2.27 7.42 10.95
N ILE A 29 -3.13 6.53 10.44
CA ILE A 29 -3.91 6.72 9.22
C ILE A 29 -4.79 7.97 9.33
N LYS A 30 -5.64 8.07 10.37
CA LYS A 30 -6.58 9.19 10.51
C LYS A 30 -5.90 10.54 10.68
N LYS A 31 -4.73 10.58 11.31
CA LYS A 31 -3.98 11.82 11.57
C LYS A 31 -3.00 12.17 10.46
N SER A 32 -2.73 11.30 9.48
CA SER A 32 -1.81 11.59 8.39
C SER A 32 -2.30 12.74 7.50
N SER A 33 -1.37 13.32 6.75
CA SER A 33 -1.63 14.22 5.63
C SER A 33 -1.89 13.43 4.35
N PHE A 34 -1.16 12.32 4.14
CA PHE A 34 -1.38 11.33 3.08
C PHE A 34 -0.85 9.96 3.55
N VAL A 35 -1.24 8.90 2.86
CA VAL A 35 -0.79 7.51 3.14
C VAL A 35 -0.19 6.91 1.88
N ALA A 36 0.97 6.28 1.99
CA ALA A 36 1.52 5.46 0.91
C ALA A 36 1.29 3.97 1.19
N LEU A 37 0.94 3.22 0.15
CA LEU A 37 0.72 1.77 0.19
C LEU A 37 1.65 1.05 -0.78
N ASP A 38 2.01 -0.18 -0.40
CA ASP A 38 2.83 -1.10 -1.18
C ASP A 38 2.50 -2.54 -0.77
N THR A 39 2.54 -3.49 -1.71
CA THR A 39 2.23 -4.90 -1.42
C THR A 39 3.29 -5.86 -1.93
N GLU A 40 3.61 -6.85 -1.10
CA GLU A 40 4.36 -8.02 -1.54
C GLU A 40 3.39 -9.13 -1.90
N MET A 41 3.59 -9.77 -3.06
CA MET A 41 2.63 -10.70 -3.65
C MET A 41 3.25 -12.08 -3.89
N SER A 42 2.43 -13.14 -3.84
CA SER A 42 2.86 -14.52 -4.12
C SER A 42 3.27 -14.76 -5.57
N GLY A 43 2.94 -13.82 -6.45
CA GLY A 43 3.27 -13.79 -7.85
C GLY A 43 2.73 -12.51 -8.48
N ILE A 44 3.29 -12.09 -9.61
CA ILE A 44 2.84 -10.90 -10.35
C ILE A 44 2.39 -11.23 -11.78
N GLY A 45 2.59 -12.46 -12.24
CA GLY A 45 2.28 -12.87 -13.61
C GLY A 45 3.40 -12.53 -14.60
N GLU A 46 3.15 -12.88 -15.86
CA GLU A 46 4.07 -12.68 -16.96
C GLU A 46 4.19 -11.20 -17.33
N ARG A 47 5.43 -10.71 -17.31
CA ARG A 47 5.76 -9.32 -17.63
C ARG A 47 5.25 -8.87 -19.00
N LYS A 48 5.20 -9.75 -20.00
CA LYS A 48 4.73 -9.42 -21.35
C LYS A 48 3.27 -8.93 -21.32
N ASN A 49 2.42 -9.62 -20.58
CA ASN A 49 0.98 -9.32 -20.51
C ASN A 49 0.70 -8.08 -19.64
N LEU A 50 1.52 -7.87 -18.59
CA LEU A 50 1.47 -6.64 -17.78
C LEU A 50 1.89 -5.37 -18.55
N MET A 51 2.61 -5.54 -19.67
CA MET A 51 3.12 -4.44 -20.49
C MET A 51 2.37 -4.28 -21.82
N THR A 52 1.26 -4.99 -22.00
CA THR A 52 0.39 -4.89 -23.20
C THR A 52 -0.06 -3.44 -23.43
N GLN A 53 -0.08 -3.01 -24.69
CA GLN A 53 -0.39 -1.62 -25.06
C GLN A 53 -1.80 -1.20 -24.65
N PHE A 54 -2.79 -2.08 -24.86
CA PHE A 54 -4.18 -1.85 -24.45
C PHE A 54 -4.33 -2.05 -22.94
N VAL A 55 -4.87 -1.03 -22.27
CA VAL A 55 -4.97 -1.01 -20.80
C VAL A 55 -6.09 -1.94 -20.31
N GLU A 56 -7.11 -2.17 -21.12
CA GLU A 56 -8.21 -3.08 -20.83
C GLU A 56 -7.74 -4.54 -20.79
N ASP A 57 -6.91 -4.94 -21.76
CA ASP A 57 -6.31 -6.28 -21.78
C ASP A 57 -5.36 -6.47 -20.60
N ARG A 58 -4.58 -5.42 -20.29
CA ARG A 58 -3.70 -5.40 -19.12
C ARG A 58 -4.50 -5.56 -17.83
N TYR A 59 -5.59 -4.82 -17.68
CA TYR A 59 -6.48 -4.91 -16.52
C TYR A 59 -7.05 -6.31 -16.38
N LYS A 60 -7.59 -6.89 -17.45
CA LYS A 60 -8.13 -8.26 -17.44
C LYS A 60 -7.08 -9.27 -16.97
N TYR A 61 -5.86 -9.16 -17.48
CA TYR A 61 -4.76 -10.02 -17.04
C TYR A 61 -4.42 -9.81 -15.56
N MET A 62 -4.36 -8.56 -15.09
CA MET A 62 -4.12 -8.25 -13.68
C MET A 62 -5.22 -8.82 -12.77
N CYS A 63 -6.48 -8.82 -13.22
CA CYS A 63 -7.57 -9.47 -12.48
C CYS A 63 -7.36 -10.98 -12.34
N GLU A 64 -7.01 -11.67 -13.42
CA GLU A 64 -6.69 -13.11 -13.39
C GLU A 64 -5.52 -13.43 -12.43
N VAL A 65 -4.50 -12.56 -12.43
CA VAL A 65 -3.36 -12.66 -11.52
C VAL A 65 -3.81 -12.47 -10.07
N ALA A 66 -4.53 -11.39 -9.75
CA ALA A 66 -4.96 -11.06 -8.38
C ALA A 66 -5.96 -12.06 -7.79
N GLN A 67 -6.83 -12.64 -8.62
CA GLN A 67 -7.80 -13.66 -8.19
C GLN A 67 -7.14 -14.98 -7.78
N SER A 68 -5.98 -15.30 -8.35
CA SER A 68 -5.30 -16.57 -8.12
C SER A 68 -4.13 -16.47 -7.14
N ARG A 69 -3.47 -15.31 -7.03
CA ARG A 69 -2.32 -15.04 -6.14
C ARG A 69 -2.73 -14.28 -4.88
N ALA A 70 -1.89 -14.30 -3.86
CA ALA A 70 -2.18 -13.71 -2.56
C ALA A 70 -1.25 -12.53 -2.26
N ILE A 71 -1.73 -11.63 -1.40
CA ILE A 71 -0.89 -10.65 -0.72
C ILE A 71 -0.15 -11.39 0.41
N LEU A 72 1.15 -11.19 0.50
CA LEU A 72 2.03 -11.76 1.52
C LEU A 72 2.39 -10.74 2.59
N SER A 73 2.53 -9.48 2.20
CA SER A 73 2.72 -8.37 3.13
C SER A 73 2.08 -7.09 2.61
N LEU A 74 1.63 -6.25 3.53
CA LEU A 74 1.05 -4.94 3.27
C LEU A 74 1.90 -3.86 3.96
N GLY A 75 2.56 -3.03 3.16
CA GLY A 75 3.29 -1.84 3.60
C GLY A 75 2.36 -0.63 3.70
N ILE A 76 2.32 0.02 4.86
CA ILE A 76 1.55 1.25 5.08
C ILE A 76 2.44 2.32 5.68
N SER A 77 2.65 3.43 4.95
CA SER A 77 3.41 4.58 5.44
C SER A 77 2.51 5.81 5.59
N CYS A 78 2.34 6.27 6.83
CA CYS A 78 1.53 7.44 7.17
C CYS A 78 2.40 8.70 7.30
N PHE A 79 2.25 9.65 6.39
CA PHE A 79 3.03 10.90 6.36
C PHE A 79 2.24 12.03 6.99
N LYS A 80 2.80 12.69 8.01
CA LYS A 80 2.18 13.85 8.67
C LYS A 80 3.06 15.08 8.58
N LEU A 81 2.59 16.08 7.84
CA LEU A 81 3.23 17.40 7.83
C LEU A 81 3.07 18.08 9.19
N LYS A 82 4.17 18.50 9.81
CA LYS A 82 4.16 19.37 10.99
C LYS A 82 4.01 20.82 10.52
N LYS A 83 2.97 21.50 10.99
CA LYS A 83 2.86 22.95 10.82
C LYS A 83 3.98 23.63 11.62
N LYS A 84 4.70 24.59 11.02
CA LYS A 84 5.52 25.53 11.79
C LYS A 84 4.58 26.37 12.66
N LYS A 85 4.92 26.62 13.93
CA LYS A 85 4.37 27.78 14.63
C LYS A 85 4.96 29.00 13.91
N MET A 86 4.12 29.81 13.29
CA MET A 86 4.52 31.11 12.77
C MET A 86 4.81 31.98 13.99
N ASN A 87 6.08 32.25 14.27
CA ASN A 87 6.44 33.39 15.11
C ASN A 87 6.50 34.59 14.17
N TYR A 88 5.73 35.64 14.47
CA TYR A 88 5.50 36.82 13.62
C TYR A 88 6.73 37.71 13.37
N GLU A 89 7.93 37.34 13.79
CA GLU A 89 9.06 38.28 13.89
C GLU A 89 10.23 38.03 12.93
N THR A 90 10.11 37.19 11.89
CA THR A 90 11.25 37.04 10.95
C THR A 90 10.85 36.63 9.54
N GLU A 91 10.26 37.55 8.79
CA GLU A 91 10.22 37.48 7.33
C GLU A 91 11.31 38.38 6.75
N CYS A 92 12.47 37.79 6.46
CA CYS A 92 13.44 38.28 5.47
C CYS A 92 14.51 37.21 5.30
N LYS A 93 14.23 36.19 4.48
CA LYS A 93 15.20 35.40 3.69
C LYS A 93 14.46 34.28 2.96
N GLU A 94 14.48 34.34 1.64
CA GLU A 94 14.25 33.21 0.74
C GLU A 94 15.22 32.07 1.12
N SER A 95 14.77 31.15 1.96
CA SER A 95 15.56 29.98 2.33
C SER A 95 14.63 28.79 2.31
N GLY A 96 14.92 27.85 1.41
CA GLY A 96 14.04 26.75 1.00
C GLY A 96 13.20 26.19 2.13
N THR A 97 11.89 26.16 1.93
CA THR A 97 10.90 25.72 2.90
C THR A 97 11.22 24.30 3.37
N LYS A 98 11.87 24.16 4.53
CA LYS A 98 12.10 22.86 5.16
C LYS A 98 10.75 22.30 5.61
N LEU A 99 10.19 21.38 4.84
CA LEU A 99 9.02 20.61 5.23
C LEU A 99 9.43 19.62 6.33
N ASN A 100 8.84 19.76 7.52
CA ASN A 100 9.06 18.82 8.61
C ASN A 100 7.96 17.76 8.57
N ILE A 101 8.30 16.57 8.07
CA ILE A 101 7.36 15.47 7.89
C ILE A 101 7.68 14.39 8.92
N ARG A 102 6.66 13.98 9.68
CA ARG A 102 6.74 12.79 10.54
C ARG A 102 6.16 11.61 9.79
N ILE A 103 6.90 10.51 9.73
CA ILE A 103 6.48 9.27 9.06
C ILE A 103 6.25 8.20 10.14
N LYS A 104 5.24 7.37 9.93
CA LYS A 104 5.05 6.12 10.65
C LYS A 104 4.81 5.02 9.63
N THR A 105 5.69 4.03 9.59
CA THR A 105 5.62 2.93 8.63
C THR A 105 5.32 1.63 9.34
N PHE A 106 4.38 0.87 8.81
CA PHE A 106 3.97 -0.45 9.27
C PHE A 106 4.16 -1.44 8.13
N ASN A 107 4.83 -2.54 8.40
CA ASN A 107 4.91 -3.68 7.50
C ASN A 107 4.07 -4.81 8.12
N ILE A 108 2.93 -5.10 7.52
CA ILE A 108 1.96 -6.05 8.05
C ILE A 108 2.09 -7.34 7.27
N VAL A 109 2.70 -8.35 7.90
CA VAL A 109 2.82 -9.69 7.32
C VAL A 109 1.46 -10.36 7.41
N VAL A 110 0.92 -10.76 6.26
CA VAL A 110 -0.44 -11.33 6.15
C VAL A 110 -0.39 -12.74 5.59
N LEU A 111 -1.43 -13.53 5.88
CA LEU A 111 -1.55 -14.90 5.39
C LEU A 111 -2.96 -15.13 4.83
N CYS A 112 -3.03 -15.37 3.52
CA CYS A 112 -4.27 -15.80 2.89
C CYS A 112 -4.62 -17.21 3.38
N THR A 113 -5.83 -17.38 3.88
CA THR A 113 -6.34 -18.66 4.41
C THR A 113 -6.93 -19.57 3.34
N GLU A 114 -7.12 -19.05 2.13
CA GLU A 114 -7.57 -19.81 0.96
C GLU A 114 -6.39 -20.36 0.17
N ASN A 115 -6.64 -21.32 -0.71
CA ASN A 115 -5.63 -21.78 -1.66
C ASN A 115 -5.27 -20.66 -2.65
N PHE A 116 -3.97 -20.47 -2.87
CA PHE A 116 -3.44 -19.51 -3.82
C PHE A 116 -2.23 -20.07 -4.58
N VAL A 117 -1.97 -19.49 -5.75
CA VAL A 117 -0.82 -19.83 -6.59
C VAL A 117 0.40 -19.03 -6.14
N VAL A 118 1.55 -19.70 -6.10
CA VAL A 118 2.86 -19.09 -5.90
C VAL A 118 3.67 -19.15 -7.17
N GLU A 119 4.40 -18.08 -7.48
CA GLU A 119 5.37 -18.04 -8.57
C GLU A 119 6.78 -18.22 -8.01
N PRO A 120 7.51 -19.27 -8.39
CA PRO A 120 8.85 -19.54 -7.85
C PRO A 120 9.83 -18.37 -8.01
N MET A 121 9.75 -17.64 -9.13
CA MET A 121 10.59 -16.46 -9.37
C MET A 121 10.31 -15.33 -8.39
N SER A 122 9.04 -15.06 -8.08
CA SER A 122 8.63 -14.05 -7.11
C SER A 122 9.07 -14.43 -5.70
N LEU A 123 8.84 -15.68 -5.29
CA LEU A 123 9.27 -16.16 -3.98
C LEU A 123 10.81 -16.14 -3.84
N THR A 124 11.55 -16.55 -4.86
CA THR A 124 13.02 -16.49 -4.86
C THR A 124 13.52 -15.05 -4.75
N PHE A 125 12.89 -14.11 -5.47
CA PHE A 125 13.18 -12.69 -5.34
C PHE A 125 12.95 -12.19 -3.92
N LEU A 126 11.81 -12.53 -3.31
CA LEU A 126 11.46 -12.14 -1.94
C LEU A 126 12.45 -12.70 -0.91
N VAL A 127 12.80 -14.00 -1.00
CA VAL A 127 13.83 -14.60 -0.14
C VAL A 127 15.17 -13.87 -0.30
N GLY A 128 15.56 -13.55 -1.54
CA GLY A 128 16.79 -12.80 -1.83
C GLY A 128 16.82 -11.39 -1.25
N HIS A 129 15.66 -10.80 -0.97
CA HIS A 129 15.52 -9.48 -0.35
C HIS A 129 15.14 -9.55 1.14
N GLY A 130 15.26 -10.72 1.76
CA GLY A 130 15.10 -10.90 3.20
C GLY A 130 13.67 -11.11 3.69
N PHE A 131 12.73 -11.45 2.79
CA PHE A 131 11.39 -11.85 3.20
C PHE A 131 11.44 -13.20 3.94
N ASP A 132 10.89 -13.23 5.16
CA ASP A 132 10.87 -14.41 6.01
C ASP A 132 9.53 -15.15 5.89
N PHE A 133 9.49 -16.17 5.04
CA PHE A 133 8.32 -17.04 4.86
C PHE A 133 8.00 -17.85 6.12
N ASN A 134 8.98 -18.22 6.96
CA ASN A 134 8.69 -18.93 8.20
C ASN A 134 7.90 -18.04 9.14
N LYS A 135 8.30 -16.76 9.26
CA LYS A 135 7.54 -15.76 10.02
C LYS A 135 6.13 -15.58 9.43
N GLN A 136 6.00 -15.51 8.11
CA GLN A 136 4.69 -15.38 7.46
C GLN A 136 3.75 -16.56 7.76
N TYR A 137 4.19 -17.79 7.53
CA TYR A 137 3.33 -18.95 7.75
C TYR A 137 3.05 -19.21 9.24
N ALA A 138 3.99 -18.88 10.12
CA ALA A 138 3.79 -19.07 11.56
C ALA A 138 2.93 -17.97 12.19
N ARG A 139 3.04 -16.71 11.72
CA ARG A 139 2.54 -15.52 12.43
C ARG A 139 1.88 -14.48 11.52
N GLY A 140 1.61 -14.78 10.25
CA GLY A 140 0.93 -13.86 9.35
C GLY A 140 -0.50 -13.58 9.83
N VAL A 141 -0.94 -12.32 9.74
CA VAL A 141 -2.32 -11.95 10.08
C VAL A 141 -3.26 -12.63 9.08
N PRO A 142 -4.18 -13.51 9.52
CA PRO A 142 -5.02 -14.26 8.61
C PRO A 142 -6.03 -13.35 7.91
N TYR A 143 -6.28 -13.61 6.62
CA TYR A 143 -7.35 -12.99 5.86
C TYR A 143 -7.95 -13.97 4.82
N SER A 144 -9.13 -13.65 4.31
CA SER A 144 -9.81 -14.34 3.21
C SER A 144 -10.17 -13.31 2.13
N ARG A 145 -10.27 -13.75 0.87
CA ARG A 145 -10.54 -12.87 -0.28
C ARG A 145 -12.02 -12.45 -0.33
N GLY A 146 -12.29 -11.39 -1.09
CA GLY A 146 -13.64 -10.94 -1.39
C GLY A 146 -14.32 -10.24 -0.21
N ASP A 147 -15.65 -10.34 -0.14
CA ASP A 147 -16.49 -9.77 0.91
C ASP A 147 -16.90 -10.91 1.87
N ASP A 148 -16.41 -10.85 3.11
CA ASP A 148 -16.48 -11.94 4.09
C ASP A 148 -17.92 -12.41 4.26
N LYS A 149 -18.19 -13.65 3.85
CA LYS A 149 -19.40 -14.39 4.22
C LYS A 149 -19.42 -14.79 5.71
N LEU A 150 -18.44 -14.35 6.51
CA LEU A 150 -18.38 -14.64 7.93
C LEU A 150 -19.36 -13.72 8.65
N GLN A 151 -20.55 -14.27 8.90
CA GLN A 151 -21.53 -13.66 9.78
C GLN A 151 -20.86 -13.22 11.07
N VAL A 152 -20.92 -11.91 11.33
CA VAL A 152 -20.48 -11.27 12.56
C VAL A 152 -21.17 -11.98 13.72
N LYS A 153 -20.44 -12.82 14.45
CA LYS A 153 -20.87 -13.19 15.81
C LYS A 153 -20.76 -11.91 16.63
N SER A 154 -21.91 -11.41 17.07
CA SER A 154 -22.04 -10.21 17.88
C SER A 154 -21.12 -10.27 19.12
N GLY A 155 -20.19 -9.31 19.25
CA GLY A 155 -19.48 -9.05 20.50
C GLY A 155 -17.95 -8.99 20.47
N THR A 156 -17.28 -9.45 19.41
CA THR A 156 -15.80 -9.33 19.31
C THR A 156 -15.39 -8.15 18.42
N PRO A 157 -14.54 -7.21 18.88
CA PRO A 157 -13.95 -6.21 18.00
C PRO A 157 -13.03 -6.93 17.01
N GLN A 158 -13.50 -7.14 15.78
CA GLN A 158 -12.72 -7.86 14.78
C GLN A 158 -11.74 -6.89 14.12
N TYR A 159 -10.56 -6.78 14.71
CA TYR A 159 -9.38 -6.22 14.08
C TYR A 159 -8.97 -7.17 12.95
N SER A 160 -9.28 -6.82 11.70
CA SER A 160 -8.89 -7.59 10.51
C SER A 160 -8.16 -6.71 9.50
N VAL A 161 -7.38 -7.33 8.60
CA VAL A 161 -6.69 -6.62 7.52
C VAL A 161 -7.69 -5.87 6.63
N ARG A 162 -8.84 -6.47 6.33
CA ARG A 162 -9.92 -5.79 5.59
C ARG A 162 -10.51 -4.60 6.35
N ASN A 163 -10.76 -4.74 7.65
CA ASN A 163 -11.22 -3.59 8.44
C ASN A 163 -10.16 -2.49 8.45
N LEU A 164 -8.87 -2.82 8.45
CA LEU A 164 -7.80 -1.83 8.34
C LEU A 164 -7.83 -1.12 6.98
N PHE A 165 -8.08 -1.86 5.89
CA PHE A 165 -8.30 -1.29 4.56
C PHE A 165 -9.54 -0.37 4.52
N ASN A 166 -10.65 -0.77 5.16
CA ASN A 166 -11.82 0.09 5.32
C ASN A 166 -11.51 1.34 6.14
N GLN A 167 -10.65 1.27 7.17
CA GLN A 167 -10.19 2.46 7.89
C GLN A 167 -9.35 3.38 7.02
N LEU A 168 -8.61 2.87 6.02
CA LEU A 168 -7.89 3.69 5.02
C LEU A 168 -8.88 4.47 4.14
N ILE A 169 -9.89 3.78 3.59
CA ILE A 169 -10.98 4.37 2.78
C ILE A 169 -11.70 5.46 3.59
N LEU A 170 -12.20 5.11 4.78
CA LEU A 170 -12.96 6.03 5.64
C LEU A 170 -12.15 7.22 6.13
N ALA A 171 -10.82 7.10 6.24
CA ALA A 171 -9.98 8.22 6.66
C ALA A 171 -9.88 9.33 5.60
N ASN A 172 -10.26 9.02 4.35
CA ASN A 172 -10.28 9.91 3.20
C ASN A 172 -8.98 10.74 3.10
N LYS A 173 -7.86 10.03 3.08
CA LYS A 173 -6.53 10.61 2.89
C LYS A 173 -6.09 10.38 1.45
N PRO A 174 -5.35 11.33 0.85
CA PRO A 174 -4.67 11.07 -0.41
C PRO A 174 -3.85 9.78 -0.31
N MET A 175 -4.07 8.87 -1.23
CA MET A 175 -3.34 7.62 -1.33
C MET A 175 -2.19 7.77 -2.32
N VAL A 176 -1.01 7.33 -1.93
CA VAL A 176 0.20 7.39 -2.74
C VAL A 176 0.68 5.97 -3.03
N VAL A 177 1.04 5.71 -4.28
CA VAL A 177 1.60 4.44 -4.71
C VAL A 177 2.78 4.68 -5.66
N HIS A 178 3.53 3.65 -6.02
CA HIS A 178 4.58 3.73 -7.03
C HIS A 178 4.41 2.61 -8.04
N ASN A 179 4.01 2.93 -9.28
CA ASN A 179 3.63 1.91 -10.26
C ASN A 179 2.51 0.99 -9.73
N GLY A 180 1.58 1.56 -8.97
CA GLY A 180 0.72 0.82 -8.04
C GLY A 180 -0.56 0.26 -8.63
N PHE A 181 -0.67 0.18 -9.97
CA PHE A 181 -1.88 -0.33 -10.60
C PHE A 181 -2.15 -1.78 -10.18
N LEU A 182 -1.10 -2.62 -10.14
CA LEU A 182 -1.23 -4.00 -9.69
C LEU A 182 -1.58 -4.07 -8.20
N ASP A 183 -0.94 -3.28 -7.35
CA ASP A 183 -1.25 -3.19 -5.92
C ASP A 183 -2.72 -2.86 -5.68
N LEU A 184 -3.26 -1.87 -6.39
CA LEU A 184 -4.68 -1.49 -6.27
C LEU A 184 -5.62 -2.62 -6.68
N VAL A 185 -5.29 -3.37 -7.74
CA VAL A 185 -6.07 -4.54 -8.18
C VAL A 185 -6.04 -5.65 -7.12
N PHE A 186 -4.87 -5.92 -6.53
CA PHE A 186 -4.73 -6.89 -5.44
C PHE A 186 -5.48 -6.47 -4.18
N LEU A 187 -5.33 -5.22 -3.75
CA LEU A 187 -6.02 -4.65 -2.59
C LEU A 187 -7.53 -4.75 -2.76
N TYR A 188 -8.04 -4.46 -3.95
CA TYR A 188 -9.46 -4.56 -4.26
C TYR A 188 -9.97 -6.01 -4.12
N GLU A 189 -9.36 -6.96 -4.85
CA GLU A 189 -9.77 -8.37 -4.87
C GLU A 189 -9.66 -9.04 -3.50
N ASN A 190 -8.57 -8.75 -2.77
CA ASN A 190 -8.25 -9.45 -1.54
C ASN A 190 -8.90 -8.82 -0.31
N LEU A 191 -9.03 -7.48 -0.29
CA LEU A 191 -9.40 -6.73 0.92
C LEU A 191 -10.65 -5.86 0.77
N TYR A 192 -11.34 -5.87 -0.38
CA TYR A 192 -12.59 -5.12 -0.55
C TYR A 192 -13.72 -6.02 -1.04
N CYS A 193 -13.73 -6.38 -2.32
CA CYS A 193 -14.73 -7.25 -2.93
C CYS A 193 -14.21 -7.82 -4.26
N LYS A 194 -15.03 -8.63 -4.92
CA LYS A 194 -14.68 -9.20 -6.24
C LYS A 194 -14.43 -8.08 -7.25
N LEU A 195 -13.30 -8.15 -7.96
CA LEU A 195 -12.97 -7.23 -9.05
C LEU A 195 -14.08 -7.17 -10.11
N PRO A 196 -14.45 -5.97 -10.59
CA PRO A 196 -15.40 -5.84 -11.69
C PRO A 196 -14.77 -6.26 -13.02
N ASP A 197 -15.60 -6.74 -13.95
CA ASP A 197 -15.10 -7.22 -15.26
C ASP A 197 -14.59 -6.09 -16.17
N LYS A 198 -14.99 -4.84 -15.89
CA LYS A 198 -14.69 -3.66 -16.71
C LYS A 198 -13.80 -2.69 -15.97
N LEU A 199 -12.71 -2.26 -16.62
CA LEU A 199 -11.78 -1.27 -16.09
C LEU A 199 -12.50 0.04 -15.69
N GLN A 200 -13.50 0.47 -16.45
CA GLN A 200 -14.22 1.72 -16.14
C GLN A 200 -14.96 1.65 -14.80
N VAL A 201 -15.50 0.48 -14.45
CA VAL A 201 -16.19 0.26 -13.18
C VAL A 201 -15.15 0.28 -12.06
N PHE A 202 -14.05 -0.45 -12.21
CA PHE A 202 -12.94 -0.41 -11.26
C PHE A 202 -12.42 1.00 -11.00
N THR A 203 -12.25 1.81 -12.05
CA THR A 203 -11.79 3.19 -11.90
C THR A 203 -12.82 4.09 -11.21
N ALA A 204 -14.11 3.85 -11.44
CA ALA A 204 -15.19 4.58 -10.76
C ALA A 204 -15.23 4.22 -9.27
N ASP A 205 -15.12 2.93 -8.96
CA ASP A 205 -15.06 2.43 -7.58
C ASP A 205 -13.85 3.03 -6.84
N LEU A 206 -12.66 3.04 -7.46
CA LEU A 206 -11.48 3.66 -6.85
C LEU A 206 -11.65 5.18 -6.60
N ALA A 207 -12.32 5.89 -7.52
CA ALA A 207 -12.59 7.32 -7.35
C ALA A 207 -13.57 7.59 -6.20
N GLU A 208 -14.55 6.70 -5.99
CA GLU A 208 -15.48 6.76 -4.86
C GLU A 208 -14.81 6.37 -3.54
N MET A 209 -13.98 5.31 -3.54
CA MET A 209 -13.25 4.83 -2.37
C MET A 209 -12.20 5.85 -1.88
N PHE A 210 -11.54 6.56 -2.79
CA PHE A 210 -10.46 7.50 -2.47
C PHE A 210 -10.72 8.89 -3.06
N PRO A 211 -11.72 9.64 -2.54
CA PRO A 211 -12.11 10.92 -3.12
C PRO A 211 -11.05 12.01 -2.91
N ALA A 212 -10.13 11.84 -1.94
CA ALA A 212 -8.94 12.67 -1.80
C ALA A 212 -7.85 12.41 -2.86
N GLY A 213 -8.07 11.43 -3.74
CA GLY A 213 -7.20 11.09 -4.87
C GLY A 213 -6.22 9.95 -4.61
N VAL A 214 -5.88 9.25 -5.69
CA VAL A 214 -4.80 8.27 -5.77
C VAL A 214 -3.69 8.85 -6.64
N PHE A 215 -2.47 8.90 -6.12
CA PHE A 215 -1.31 9.51 -6.76
C PHE A 215 -0.23 8.46 -6.99
N ASP A 216 0.09 8.21 -8.26
CA ASP A 216 1.20 7.34 -8.62
C ASP A 216 2.48 8.17 -8.80
N THR A 217 3.45 7.93 -7.92
CA THR A 217 4.72 8.66 -7.91
C THR A 217 5.56 8.39 -9.14
N LYS A 218 5.48 7.20 -9.76
CA LYS A 218 6.16 6.92 -11.01
C LYS A 218 5.58 7.79 -12.12
N PHE A 219 4.25 7.83 -12.22
CA PHE A 219 3.55 8.70 -13.18
C PHE A 219 3.89 10.18 -12.97
N VAL A 220 3.87 10.66 -11.73
CA VAL A 220 4.25 12.04 -11.40
C VAL A 220 5.69 12.34 -11.82
N SER A 221 6.62 11.42 -11.53
CA SER A 221 8.03 11.61 -11.87
C SER A 221 8.28 11.67 -13.38
N GLU A 222 7.70 10.75 -14.15
CA GLU A 222 7.88 10.63 -15.60
C GLU A 222 7.13 11.73 -16.36
N TYR A 223 5.88 12.03 -15.99
CA TYR A 223 5.00 12.88 -16.80
C TYR A 223 4.86 14.31 -16.26
N SER A 224 4.88 14.50 -14.95
CA SER A 224 4.76 15.85 -14.36
C SER A 224 6.12 16.53 -14.16
N MET A 225 7.11 15.79 -13.66
CA MET A 225 8.44 16.34 -13.40
C MET A 225 9.44 16.11 -14.54
N ARG A 226 9.13 15.20 -15.48
CA ARG A 226 10.01 14.78 -16.59
C ARG A 226 11.41 14.37 -16.11
N GLU A 227 11.47 13.78 -14.92
CA GLU A 227 12.72 13.22 -14.42
C GLU A 227 13.09 12.03 -15.32
N PRO A 228 14.35 11.91 -15.78
CA PRO A 228 14.75 10.77 -16.58
C PRO A 228 14.48 9.49 -15.77
N ALA A 229 13.73 8.56 -16.39
CA ALA A 229 13.31 7.31 -15.77
C ALA A 229 14.53 6.62 -15.17
N SER A 230 14.59 6.58 -13.85
CA SER A 230 15.75 6.07 -13.17
C SER A 230 15.29 5.17 -12.05
N PHE A 231 15.46 3.88 -12.31
CA PHE A 231 14.99 2.73 -11.56
C PHE A 231 15.17 2.86 -10.04
N LEU A 232 16.23 3.51 -9.58
CA LEU A 232 16.62 3.63 -8.17
C LEU A 232 17.68 4.74 -8.01
N LEU A 233 17.63 5.86 -8.75
CA LEU A 233 18.76 6.83 -8.73
C LEU A 233 18.94 7.57 -7.39
N TYR A 234 18.08 7.26 -6.42
CA TYR A 234 18.15 7.71 -5.05
C TYR A 234 17.83 6.60 -4.05
N ILE A 235 18.12 5.30 -4.31
CA ILE A 235 18.12 4.37 -3.16
C ILE A 235 19.17 4.87 -2.14
N PHE A 236 20.27 5.45 -2.64
CA PHE A 236 21.24 6.23 -1.88
C PHE A 236 22.03 7.11 -2.86
N LYS A 237 21.68 8.38 -3.12
CA LYS A 237 22.78 9.29 -3.50
C LYS A 237 23.66 9.40 -2.24
N LYS A 238 24.73 8.60 -2.23
CA LYS A 238 25.78 8.47 -1.20
C LYS A 238 26.09 9.79 -0.50
#